data_AF-A0A0B7AY12-F1
#
_entry.id   AF-A0A0B7AY12-F1
#
_cell.length_a   1.000
_cell.length_b   1.000
_cell.length_c   1.000
_cell.angle_alpha   90.00
_cell.angle_beta   90.00
_cell.angle_gamma   90.00
#
_symmetry.space_group_name_H-M   'P 1'
#
loop_
_entity.id
_entity.type
_entity.pdbx_description
1 polymer ?
#
loop_
_entity_poly.entity_id
_entity_poly.type
_entity_poly.pdbx_seq_one_letter_code
_entity_poly.pdbx_strand_id
1 'polypeptide(L)'
;VCSSDLVLTAEAAKDEEKHPDMVLTDIPSEETAATRIATVEPVVGLPEVVSSSGEFNSPRSDSLCHICMDSLVDCILLECGHMVTCTQCGKRLADCPICRQYIARVVRVFRS
;
A
#
# COMPACT_ATOMS: atom_id res chain seq x y z
N VAL A 1 43.26 -25.19 -33.50
CA VAL A 1 42.65 -25.59 -34.79
C VAL A 1 41.53 -26.59 -34.53
N CYS A 2 40.33 -26.08 -34.36
CA CYS A 2 39.09 -26.76 -34.69
C CYS A 2 38.06 -25.65 -34.80
N SER A 3 38.23 -24.89 -35.88
CA SER A 3 37.21 -24.04 -36.46
C SER A 3 36.04 -24.94 -36.87
N SER A 4 34.83 -24.54 -36.54
CA SER A 4 33.64 -24.73 -37.39
C SER A 4 32.54 -23.84 -36.83
N ASP A 5 32.62 -22.59 -37.25
CA ASP A 5 31.51 -21.67 -37.43
C ASP A 5 30.27 -22.35 -38.03
N LEU A 6 29.10 -22.11 -37.45
CA LEU A 6 27.88 -21.90 -38.24
C LEU A 6 26.86 -21.03 -37.49
N VAL A 7 27.01 -19.72 -37.72
CA VAL A 7 26.00 -18.71 -38.09
C VAL A 7 24.53 -18.92 -37.65
N LEU A 8 24.03 -17.88 -36.97
CA LEU A 8 22.64 -17.52 -36.65
C LEU A 8 21.64 -17.73 -37.79
N THR A 9 20.39 -18.05 -37.45
CA THR A 9 19.22 -17.15 -37.62
C THR A 9 17.93 -17.93 -37.32
N ALA A 10 17.22 -17.54 -36.28
CA ALA A 10 15.79 -17.80 -36.14
C ALA A 10 15.19 -16.75 -35.21
N GLU A 11 14.95 -15.57 -35.79
CA GLU A 11 14.10 -14.54 -35.23
C GLU A 11 12.66 -15.06 -35.29
N ALA A 12 12.06 -15.33 -34.12
CA ALA A 12 10.63 -15.54 -33.99
C ALA A 12 10.03 -14.24 -33.41
N ALA A 13 9.44 -13.46 -34.31
CA ALA A 13 8.71 -12.24 -34.01
C ALA A 13 7.27 -12.54 -33.56
N LYS A 14 6.76 -11.62 -32.74
CA LYS A 14 5.34 -11.32 -32.40
C LYS A 14 4.60 -12.31 -31.51
N ASP A 15 4.19 -11.84 -30.33
CA ASP A 15 2.92 -11.12 -30.26
C ASP A 15 2.87 -10.20 -29.02
N GLU A 16 2.61 -8.93 -29.30
CA GLU A 16 2.51 -7.82 -28.35
C GLU A 16 1.02 -7.59 -28.10
N GLU A 17 0.45 -8.28 -27.11
CA GLU A 17 -0.94 -8.07 -26.68
C GLU A 17 -0.98 -7.04 -25.55
N LYS A 18 -1.03 -5.78 -25.97
CA LYS A 18 -2.10 -4.84 -25.61
C LYS A 18 -2.37 -4.65 -24.12
N HIS A 19 -1.60 -3.76 -23.49
CA HIS A 19 -2.08 -3.05 -22.30
C HIS A 19 -2.93 -1.86 -22.79
N PRO A 20 -4.26 -1.82 -22.52
CA PRO A 20 -5.08 -0.73 -22.99
C PRO A 20 -4.68 0.59 -22.34
N ASP A 21 -4.57 1.58 -23.23
CA ASP A 21 -4.27 2.98 -23.02
C ASP A 21 -5.00 3.64 -21.85
N MET A 22 -4.25 4.57 -21.28
CA MET A 22 -4.68 5.67 -20.46
C MET A 22 -5.90 6.36 -21.08
N VAL A 23 -7.03 6.33 -20.36
CA VAL A 23 -8.08 7.33 -20.60
C VAL A 23 -7.91 8.41 -19.53
N LEU A 24 -7.17 9.44 -19.92
CA LEU A 24 -7.27 10.77 -19.35
C LEU A 24 -8.69 11.27 -19.65
N THR A 25 -9.63 11.02 -18.75
CA THR A 25 -10.95 11.68 -18.84
C THR A 25 -10.85 13.05 -18.19
N ASP A 26 -10.85 14.03 -19.09
CA ASP A 26 -11.30 15.41 -18.97
C ASP A 26 -11.70 15.93 -17.58
N ILE A 27 -11.00 17.00 -17.22
CA ILE A 27 -11.42 18.01 -16.25
C ILE A 27 -12.57 18.82 -16.89
N PRO A 28 -13.78 18.85 -16.32
CA PRO A 28 -14.69 19.96 -16.55
C PRO A 28 -14.45 21.03 -15.47
N SER A 29 -13.99 22.19 -15.93
CA SER A 29 -14.05 23.45 -15.21
C SER A 29 -15.50 23.77 -14.86
N GLU A 30 -15.72 24.14 -13.60
CA GLU A 30 -16.62 25.18 -13.11
C GLU A 30 -18.01 25.34 -13.77
N GLU A 31 -19.06 25.01 -13.01
CA GLU A 31 -20.24 25.87 -12.99
C GLU A 31 -20.87 25.94 -11.59
N THR A 32 -20.95 27.18 -11.12
CA THR A 32 -21.53 27.59 -9.85
C THR A 32 -23.05 27.56 -9.97
N ALA A 33 -23.73 26.73 -9.19
CA ALA A 33 -25.17 26.84 -8.98
C ALA A 33 -25.49 26.79 -7.49
N ALA A 34 -25.71 27.98 -6.93
CA ALA A 34 -26.24 28.16 -5.60
C ALA A 34 -27.63 27.53 -5.51
N THR A 35 -27.84 26.62 -4.57
CA THR A 35 -29.18 26.26 -4.10
C THR A 35 -29.12 26.11 -2.58
N ARG A 36 -29.67 27.12 -1.91
CA ARG A 36 -29.93 27.14 -0.47
C ARG A 36 -31.12 26.22 -0.20
N ILE A 37 -30.93 25.10 0.51
CA ILE A 37 -32.04 24.39 1.15
C ILE A 37 -31.58 23.80 2.49
N ALA A 38 -32.26 24.29 3.53
CA ALA A 38 -32.56 23.69 4.83
C ALA A 38 -31.41 23.10 5.67
N THR A 39 -31.13 23.80 6.77
CA THR A 39 -30.73 23.22 8.05
C THR A 39 -31.55 21.96 8.34
N VAL A 40 -30.90 20.79 8.32
CA VAL A 40 -31.34 19.63 9.08
C VAL A 40 -30.18 19.21 9.96
N GLU A 41 -30.40 19.32 11.27
CA GLU A 41 -29.47 18.87 12.29
C GLU A 41 -29.28 17.35 12.14
N PRO A 42 -28.06 16.82 12.23
CA PRO A 42 -27.89 15.38 12.29
C PRO A 42 -28.46 14.89 13.61
N VAL A 43 -29.59 14.18 13.50
CA VAL A 43 -30.23 13.41 14.54
C VAL A 43 -29.18 12.54 15.25
N VAL A 44 -28.92 12.92 16.50
CA VAL A 44 -28.36 12.03 17.53
C VAL A 44 -29.21 10.75 17.59
N GLY A 45 -28.56 9.61 17.38
CA GLY A 45 -29.06 8.33 17.87
C GLY A 45 -29.19 7.23 16.82
N LEU A 46 -28.23 6.30 16.82
CA LEU A 46 -28.47 4.89 16.52
C LEU A 46 -27.57 4.04 17.44
N PRO A 47 -28.02 2.86 17.88
CA PRO A 47 -28.09 2.48 19.28
C PRO A 47 -26.75 2.08 19.89
N GLU A 48 -26.60 2.48 21.16
CA GLU A 48 -25.53 2.07 22.06
C GLU A 48 -25.58 0.56 22.30
N VAL A 49 -24.71 -0.19 21.62
CA VAL A 49 -24.33 -1.53 22.07
C VAL A 49 -23.33 -1.38 23.21
N VAL A 50 -23.85 -1.25 24.43
CA VAL A 50 -23.02 -1.33 25.63
C VAL A 50 -22.47 -2.75 25.75
N SER A 51 -21.16 -2.88 25.60
CA SER A 51 -20.42 -4.06 26.02
C SER A 51 -19.13 -3.59 26.68
N SER A 52 -19.26 -3.38 27.99
CA SER A 52 -18.20 -3.43 28.99
C SER A 52 -16.96 -2.55 28.77
N SER A 53 -17.00 -1.37 29.39
CA SER A 53 -15.87 -0.68 30.05
C SER A 53 -14.50 -0.74 29.34
N GLY A 54 -14.21 0.30 28.56
CA GLY A 54 -12.86 0.64 28.12
C GLY A 54 -12.89 1.49 26.86
N GLU A 55 -12.85 2.81 27.00
CA GLU A 55 -12.55 3.72 25.91
C GLU A 55 -11.11 3.44 25.41
N PHE A 56 -10.93 2.44 24.55
CA PHE A 56 -9.63 2.16 23.93
C PHE A 56 -9.53 2.99 22.65
N ASN A 57 -9.53 4.33 22.78
CA ASN A 57 -8.78 5.14 21.83
C ASN A 57 -7.30 5.06 22.23
N SER A 58 -6.73 3.87 22.11
CA SER A 58 -5.32 3.69 22.37
C SER A 58 -4.56 4.08 21.11
N PRO A 59 -3.75 5.15 21.13
CA PRO A 59 -2.89 5.51 20.00
C PRO A 59 -1.79 4.47 19.72
N ARG A 60 -1.91 3.27 20.29
CA ARG A 60 -0.93 2.19 20.21
C ARG A 60 -1.21 1.25 19.05
N SER A 61 -2.46 1.09 18.59
CA SER A 61 -2.79 0.17 17.50
C SER A 61 -2.15 0.58 16.17
N ASP A 62 -2.09 1.89 15.88
CA ASP A 62 -1.48 2.39 14.64
C ASP A 62 0.05 2.26 14.60
N SER A 63 0.66 1.94 15.74
CA SER A 63 2.11 1.77 15.85
C SER A 63 2.53 0.31 16.03
N LEU A 64 1.58 -0.63 16.07
CA LEU A 64 1.89 -2.07 16.19
C LEU A 64 2.19 -2.69 14.83
N CYS A 65 3.09 -3.66 14.80
CA CYS A 65 3.38 -4.43 13.61
C CYS A 65 2.12 -5.14 13.13
N HIS A 66 1.73 -4.88 11.88
CA HIS A 66 0.52 -5.48 11.28
C HIS A 66 0.63 -7.00 11.01
N ILE A 67 1.80 -7.61 11.26
CA ILE A 67 2.05 -9.04 11.04
C ILE A 67 1.92 -9.83 12.35
N CYS A 68 2.64 -9.44 13.40
CA CYS A 68 2.56 -10.13 14.69
C CYS A 68 1.58 -9.50 15.67
N MET A 69 1.18 -8.25 15.47
CA MET A 69 0.34 -7.45 16.38
C MET A 69 0.85 -7.38 17.83
N ASP A 70 2.12 -7.70 18.05
CA ASP A 70 2.72 -7.87 19.38
C ASP A 70 3.83 -6.82 19.62
N SER A 71 4.71 -6.63 18.63
CA SER A 71 5.79 -5.65 18.68
C SER A 71 5.44 -4.39 17.90
N LEU A 72 6.02 -3.25 18.27
CA LEU A 72 5.86 -2.00 17.53
C LEU A 72 6.54 -2.04 16.15
N VAL A 73 6.02 -1.24 15.22
CA VAL A 73 6.69 -0.94 13.95
C VAL A 73 7.98 -0.19 14.25
N ASP A 74 9.10 -0.82 13.94
CA ASP A 74 10.43 -0.32 14.27
C ASP A 74 11.44 -0.52 13.13
N CYS A 75 10.97 -0.86 11.93
CA CYS A 75 11.82 -0.96 10.75
C CYS A 75 11.18 -0.33 9.52
N ILE A 76 12.05 -0.03 8.55
CA ILE A 76 11.70 0.40 7.20
C ILE A 76 12.13 -0.68 6.20
N LEU A 77 11.25 -0.97 5.25
CA LEU A 77 11.51 -1.88 4.13
C LEU A 77 12.16 -1.10 2.99
N LEU A 78 13.43 -1.37 2.68
CA LEU A 78 14.15 -0.67 1.61
C LEU A 78 13.63 -1.07 0.22
N GLU A 79 13.89 -0.22 -0.77
CA GLU A 79 13.28 -0.14 -2.11
C GLU A 79 11.89 0.52 -2.15
N CYS A 80 11.05 0.36 -1.12
CA CYS A 80 9.71 0.97 -1.11
C CYS A 80 9.44 1.97 0.04
N GLY A 81 10.20 1.89 1.14
CA GLY A 81 10.11 2.85 2.25
C GLY A 81 8.92 2.67 3.21
N HIS A 82 8.07 1.66 3.04
CA HIS A 82 6.92 1.44 3.92
C HIS A 82 7.35 0.95 5.31
N MET A 83 6.82 1.59 6.36
CA MET A 83 7.02 1.23 7.76
C MET A 83 5.75 0.60 8.32
N VAL A 84 5.64 -0.73 8.25
CA VAL A 84 4.41 -1.45 8.61
C VAL A 84 4.66 -2.70 9.46
N THR A 85 5.93 -3.05 9.67
CA THR A 85 6.33 -4.24 10.42
C THR A 85 7.35 -3.93 11.50
N CYS A 86 7.45 -4.80 12.50
CA CYS A 86 8.63 -4.87 13.35
C CYS A 86 9.79 -5.55 12.59
N THR A 87 11.01 -5.38 13.09
CA THR A 87 12.25 -5.89 12.48
C THR A 87 12.23 -7.42 12.33
N GLN A 88 11.62 -8.12 13.29
CA GLN A 88 11.56 -9.60 13.27
C GLN A 88 10.61 -10.12 12.18
N CYS A 89 9.46 -9.45 11.99
CA CYS A 89 8.53 -9.79 10.92
C CYS A 89 9.09 -9.37 9.56
N GLY A 90 9.65 -8.16 9.44
CA GLY A 90 10.22 -7.66 8.19
C GLY A 90 11.29 -8.59 7.60
N LYS A 91 12.17 -9.17 8.44
CA LYS A 91 13.21 -10.12 7.99
C LYS A 91 12.67 -11.43 7.41
N ARG A 92 11.41 -11.77 7.66
CA ARG A 92 10.75 -12.99 7.17
C ARG A 92 9.93 -12.75 5.91
N LEU A 93 9.78 -11.50 5.49
CA LEU A 93 9.01 -11.11 4.32
C LEU A 93 9.93 -11.02 3.09
N ALA A 94 9.45 -11.54 1.96
CA ALA A 94 10.08 -11.34 0.66
C ALA A 94 9.60 -10.04 -0.01
N ASP A 95 8.30 -9.74 0.12
CA ASP A 95 7.66 -8.59 -0.51
C ASP A 95 6.95 -7.71 0.52
N CYS A 96 6.88 -6.41 0.23
CA CYS A 96 6.17 -5.44 1.07
C CYS A 96 4.66 -5.72 1.07
N PRO A 97 3.99 -5.78 2.24
CA PRO A 97 2.56 -6.08 2.32
C PRO A 97 1.66 -4.93 1.80
N ILE A 98 2.23 -3.73 1.60
CA ILE A 98 1.49 -2.56 1.09
C ILE A 98 1.57 -2.48 -0.43
N CYS A 99 2.78 -2.51 -0.98
CA CYS A 99 3.00 -2.22 -2.40
C CYS A 99 3.54 -3.41 -3.19
N ARG A 100 3.73 -4.58 -2.54
CA ARG A 100 4.23 -5.83 -3.15
C ARG A 100 5.62 -5.72 -3.79
N GLN A 101 6.36 -4.66 -3.47
CA GLN A 101 7.73 -4.48 -3.92
C GLN A 101 8.66 -5.45 -3.17
N TYR A 102 9.60 -6.07 -3.87
CA TYR A 102 10.62 -6.92 -3.28
C TYR A 102 11.44 -6.17 -2.22
N ILE A 103 11.61 -6.80 -1.07
CA ILE A 103 12.35 -6.26 0.08
C ILE A 103 13.81 -6.66 -0.04
N ALA A 104 14.65 -5.76 -0.55
CA ALA A 104 16.09 -6.02 -0.63
C ALA A 104 16.75 -6.06 0.77
N ARG A 105 16.32 -5.15 1.66
CA ARG A 105 16.90 -4.97 3.00
C ARG A 105 15.87 -4.42 3.99
N VAL A 106 16.04 -4.76 5.26
CA VAL A 106 15.22 -4.26 6.38
C VAL A 106 16.12 -3.53 7.36
N VAL A 107 15.82 -2.26 7.62
CA VAL A 107 16.63 -1.41 8.50
C VAL A 107 15.81 -0.98 9.71
N ARG A 108 16.35 -1.18 10.91
CA ARG A 108 15.72 -0.72 12.15
C ARG A 108 15.81 0.79 12.27
N VAL A 109 14.71 1.44 12.65
CA VAL A 109 14.62 2.89 12.85
C VAL A 109 14.47 3.18 14.34
N PHE A 110 15.25 4.13 14.85
CA PHE A 110 15.17 4.62 16.21
C PHE A 110 14.49 5.99 16.22
N ARG A 111 13.38 6.14 16.95
CA ARG A 111 12.74 7.44 17.18
C ARG A 111 13.38 8.08 18.41
N SER A 112 13.85 9.32 18.28
CA SER A 112 14.43 10.16 19.34
C SER A 112 13.37 10.90 20.14
#